data_AF-A0A3M7RWF3-F1
#
_entry.id   AF-A0A3M7RWF3-F1
#
_cell.length_a   1.000
_cell.length_b   1.000
_cell.length_c   1.000
_cell.angle_alpha   90.00
_cell.angle_beta   90.00
_cell.angle_gamma   90.00
#
_symmetry.space_group_name_H-M   'P 1'
#
loop_
_entity.id
_entity.type
_entity.pdbx_description
1 polymer ?
#
loop_
_entity_poly.entity_id
_entity_poly.type
_entity_poly.pdbx_seq_one_letter_code
_entity_poly.pdbx_strand_id
1 'polypeptide(L)'
;MSQENSENQIVNIDDENAANQVVQSEQTSAPQNQEDNFDNLQKAVQILAQAKQLDELKRYDKALTLYRQGVDMLLEEMIVRQGTEQSRSYLRDKCNDFMNRIDQLKMMLQNQRAENKENEAKI
;
A
#
# COMPACT_ATOMS: atom_id res chain seq x y z
N MET A 1 -56.95 -18.55 36.97
CA MET A 1 -57.56 -17.23 37.25
C MET A 1 -56.42 -16.24 37.27
N SER A 2 -56.27 -15.22 36.44
CA SER A 2 -57.01 -14.70 35.29
C SER A 2 -56.02 -13.84 34.46
N GLN A 3 -56.30 -13.66 33.18
CA GLN A 3 -55.59 -12.77 32.24
C GLN A 3 -55.98 -11.29 32.46
N GLU A 4 -55.12 -10.37 32.00
CA GLU A 4 -55.38 -9.00 31.45
C GLU A 4 -54.00 -8.30 31.39
N ASN A 5 -53.32 -7.96 30.29
CA ASN A 5 -53.60 -7.39 28.96
C ASN A 5 -53.93 -5.87 28.95
N SER A 6 -53.28 -5.14 28.02
CA SER A 6 -53.39 -3.71 27.65
C SER A 6 -52.40 -2.78 28.37
N GLU A 7 -51.69 -1.83 27.75
CA GLU A 7 -52.05 -0.98 26.62
C GLU A 7 -50.87 -0.63 25.69
N ASN A 8 -51.25 -0.50 24.43
CA ASN A 8 -50.52 -0.10 23.25
C ASN A 8 -50.63 1.44 23.12
N GLN A 9 -49.55 2.17 22.86
CA GLN A 9 -49.66 3.55 22.38
C GLN A 9 -48.77 3.75 21.15
N ILE A 10 -49.39 3.51 20.00
CA ILE A 10 -48.94 3.97 18.68
C ILE A 10 -49.50 5.37 18.49
N VAL A 11 -48.64 6.34 18.19
CA VAL A 11 -49.06 7.58 17.54
C VAL A 11 -48.26 7.71 16.25
N ASN A 12 -48.92 7.37 15.14
CA ASN A 12 -48.50 7.75 13.80
C ASN A 12 -49.01 9.17 13.56
N ILE A 13 -48.17 10.08 13.08
CA ILE A 13 -48.58 11.12 12.14
C ILE A 13 -47.47 11.25 11.10
N ASP A 14 -47.84 10.90 9.87
CA ASP A 14 -47.10 11.06 8.63
C ASP A 14 -46.86 12.54 8.32
N ASP A 15 -45.71 12.87 7.74
CA ASP A 15 -45.68 13.93 6.71
C ASP A 15 -44.52 13.71 5.73
N GLU A 16 -44.94 13.66 4.47
CA GLU A 16 -44.21 13.34 3.26
C GLU A 16 -43.65 14.65 2.67
N ASN A 17 -42.34 14.75 2.43
CA ASN A 17 -41.86 15.71 1.42
C ASN A 17 -40.53 15.30 0.77
N ALA A 18 -40.60 15.05 -0.52
CA ALA A 18 -39.50 14.76 -1.41
C ALA A 18 -38.79 16.06 -1.84
N ALA A 19 -37.46 16.11 -1.78
CA ALA A 19 -36.67 16.96 -2.66
C ALA A 19 -35.20 16.51 -2.73
N ASN A 20 -34.77 16.33 -3.96
CA ASN A 20 -33.45 15.93 -4.42
C ASN A 20 -32.58 17.19 -4.63
N GLN A 21 -31.33 17.23 -4.13
CA GLN A 21 -30.22 18.09 -4.58
C GLN A 21 -28.95 17.66 -3.80
N VAL A 22 -27.98 16.93 -4.34
CA VAL A 22 -26.99 17.24 -5.40
C VAL A 22 -26.08 18.44 -5.00
N VAL A 23 -24.81 18.07 -4.74
CA VAL A 23 -23.56 18.87 -4.63
C VAL A 23 -23.42 19.82 -3.42
N GLN A 24 -22.45 19.56 -2.55
CA GLN A 24 -21.15 20.26 -2.60
C GLN A 24 -20.16 19.77 -1.54
N SER A 25 -18.94 19.55 -2.05
CA SER A 25 -17.68 19.40 -1.37
C SER A 25 -17.43 20.50 -0.34
N GLU A 26 -17.30 20.13 0.93
CA GLU A 26 -16.54 20.93 1.89
C GLU A 26 -15.64 20.01 2.72
N GLN A 27 -14.35 20.20 2.50
CA GLN A 27 -13.28 19.67 3.32
C GLN A 27 -13.44 20.23 4.73
N THR A 28 -13.83 19.40 5.69
CA THR A 28 -13.60 19.67 7.11
C THR A 28 -12.51 18.74 7.61
N SER A 29 -11.34 19.34 7.78
CA SER A 29 -10.10 18.80 8.32
C SER A 29 -10.25 18.39 9.80
N ALA A 30 -10.03 17.10 10.09
CA ALA A 30 -9.70 16.59 11.42
C ALA A 30 -8.80 15.34 11.31
N PRO A 31 -7.80 15.15 12.19
CA PRO A 31 -6.72 14.18 11.99
C PRO A 31 -7.16 12.76 12.36
N GLN A 32 -7.36 11.92 11.35
CA GLN A 32 -7.60 10.48 11.50
C GLN A 32 -6.27 9.72 11.44
N ASN A 33 -5.44 9.87 12.48
CA ASN A 33 -4.19 9.11 12.59
C ASN A 33 -4.40 7.91 13.50
N GLN A 34 -4.71 6.72 12.93
CA GLN A 34 -4.22 5.41 13.44
C GLN A 34 -4.74 4.17 12.69
N GLU A 35 -5.73 4.25 11.79
CA GLU A 35 -6.30 3.04 11.14
C GLU A 35 -5.61 2.60 9.83
N ASP A 36 -4.85 3.47 9.15
CA ASP A 36 -4.23 3.15 7.84
C ASP A 36 -2.86 2.44 7.91
N ASN A 37 -2.28 2.25 9.09
CA ASN A 37 -0.89 1.78 9.24
C ASN A 37 -0.70 0.26 8.98
N PHE A 38 -1.71 -0.58 9.18
CA PHE A 38 -1.60 -1.99 8.81
C PHE A 38 -1.58 -2.16 7.28
N ASP A 39 -2.37 -1.34 6.61
CA ASP A 39 -2.51 -1.37 5.16
C ASP A 39 -1.21 -0.99 4.45
N ASN A 40 -0.44 -0.04 4.99
CA ASN A 40 0.81 0.41 4.36
C ASN A 40 1.90 -0.67 4.34
N LEU A 41 2.10 -1.37 5.46
CA LEU A 41 3.04 -2.49 5.51
C LEU A 41 2.61 -3.63 4.57
N GLN A 42 1.31 -3.95 4.55
CA GLN A 42 0.79 -4.98 3.65
C GLN A 42 0.94 -4.59 2.17
N LYS A 43 0.66 -3.33 1.82
CA LYS A 43 0.88 -2.79 0.46
C LYS A 43 2.35 -2.88 0.06
N ALA A 44 3.28 -2.50 0.94
CA ALA A 44 4.71 -2.61 0.68
C ALA A 44 5.12 -4.07 0.37
N VAL A 45 4.61 -5.03 1.17
CA VAL A 45 4.85 -6.47 0.93
C VAL A 45 4.29 -6.92 -0.42
N GLN A 46 3.09 -6.46 -0.81
CA GLN A 46 2.50 -6.79 -2.12
C GLN A 46 3.33 -6.24 -3.28
N ILE A 47 3.80 -4.99 -3.18
CA ILE A 47 4.67 -4.37 -4.18
C ILE A 47 5.98 -5.15 -4.33
N LEU A 48 6.59 -5.56 -3.21
CA LEU A 48 7.83 -6.34 -3.22
C LEU A 48 7.64 -7.76 -3.79
N ALA A 49 6.48 -8.38 -3.54
CA ALA A 49 6.14 -9.66 -4.15
C ALA A 49 6.00 -9.54 -5.68
N GLN A 50 5.35 -8.47 -6.16
CA GLN A 50 5.26 -8.19 -7.59
C GLN A 50 6.63 -7.87 -8.21
N ALA A 51 7.49 -7.12 -7.51
CA ALA A 51 8.86 -6.85 -7.92
C ALA A 51 9.63 -8.16 -8.16
N LYS A 52 9.52 -9.11 -7.23
CA LYS A 52 10.16 -10.42 -7.32
C LYS A 52 9.65 -11.24 -8.51
N GLN A 53 8.33 -11.26 -8.75
CA GLN A 53 7.77 -11.94 -9.93
C GLN A 53 8.32 -11.36 -11.24
N LEU A 54 8.40 -10.03 -11.34
CA LEU A 54 8.96 -9.38 -12.53
C LEU A 54 10.46 -9.64 -12.70
N ASP A 55 11.19 -9.73 -11.59
CA ASP A 55 12.61 -10.06 -11.57
C ASP A 55 12.86 -11.48 -12.10
N GLU A 56 12.08 -12.46 -11.63
CA GLU A 56 12.10 -13.84 -12.13
C GLU A 56 11.76 -13.92 -13.63
N LEU A 57 10.85 -13.06 -14.10
CA LEU A 57 10.51 -12.90 -15.52
C LEU A 57 11.52 -12.07 -16.32
N LYS A 58 12.67 -11.71 -15.73
CA LYS A 58 13.73 -10.87 -16.32
C LYS A 58 13.25 -9.51 -16.81
N ARG A 59 12.14 -9.01 -16.27
CA ARG A 59 11.62 -7.66 -16.53
C ARG A 59 12.29 -6.66 -15.59
N TYR A 60 13.61 -6.54 -15.72
CA TYR A 60 14.47 -5.85 -14.76
C TYR A 60 14.14 -4.37 -14.56
N ASP A 61 13.79 -3.61 -15.61
CA ASP A 61 13.41 -2.20 -15.46
C ASP A 61 12.16 -2.02 -14.57
N LYS A 62 11.15 -2.88 -14.76
CA LYS A 62 9.91 -2.83 -13.97
C LYS A 62 10.15 -3.36 -12.55
N ALA A 63 10.90 -4.45 -12.42
CA ALA A 63 11.29 -5.01 -11.13
C ALA A 63 12.05 -3.97 -10.28
N LEU A 64 13.03 -3.28 -10.88
CA LEU A 64 13.81 -2.23 -10.22
C LEU A 64 12.92 -1.11 -9.68
N THR A 65 11.93 -0.68 -10.46
CA THR A 65 10.99 0.37 -10.05
C THR A 65 10.17 -0.06 -8.84
N LEU A 66 9.59 -1.26 -8.88
CA LEU A 66 8.78 -1.77 -7.77
C LEU A 66 9.62 -2.08 -6.52
N TYR A 67 10.84 -2.60 -6.67
CA TYR A 67 11.71 -2.82 -5.52
C TYR A 67 11.99 -1.51 -4.78
N ARG A 68 12.32 -0.41 -5.50
CA ARG A 68 12.55 0.90 -4.87
C ARG A 68 11.31 1.37 -4.11
N GLN A 69 10.15 1.38 -4.77
CA GLN A 69 8.89 1.80 -4.15
C GLN A 69 8.56 0.97 -2.90
N GLY A 70 8.69 -0.35 -2.99
CA GLY A 70 8.39 -1.25 -1.88
C GLY A 70 9.34 -1.05 -0.70
N VAL A 71 10.63 -0.83 -0.95
CA VAL A 71 11.61 -0.57 0.11
C VAL A 71 11.40 0.80 0.75
N ASP A 72 11.12 1.84 -0.03
CA ASP A 72 10.84 3.18 0.51
C ASP A 72 9.66 3.12 1.50
N MET A 73 8.57 2.42 1.12
CA MET A 73 7.42 2.20 2.00
C MET A 73 7.78 1.38 3.25
N LEU A 74 8.60 0.33 3.13
CA LEU A 74 9.04 -0.45 4.29
C LEU A 74 9.89 0.38 5.26
N LEU A 75 10.73 1.29 4.75
CA LEU A 75 11.56 2.17 5.57
C LEU A 75 10.70 3.19 6.32
N GLU A 76 9.70 3.78 5.67
CA GLU A 76 8.72 4.68 6.31
C GLU A 76 8.00 3.96 7.46
N GLU A 77 7.48 2.75 7.20
CA GLU A 77 6.84 1.91 8.21
C GLU A 77 7.77 1.60 9.38
N MET A 78 9.05 1.32 9.12
CA MET A 78 10.04 1.03 10.16
C MET A 78 10.29 2.22 11.09
N ILE A 79 10.16 3.44 10.60
CA ILE A 79 10.35 4.66 11.39
C ILE A 79 9.16 4.87 12.33
N VAL A 80 7.94 4.65 11.87
CA VAL A 80 6.71 4.97 12.62
C VAL A 80 6.23 3.81 13.51
N ARG A 81 6.48 2.56 13.12
CA ARG A 81 5.88 1.38 13.76
C ARG A 81 6.66 0.99 15.01
N GLN A 82 5.92 0.85 16.12
CA GLN A 82 6.45 0.20 17.31
C GLN A 82 6.52 -1.32 17.12
N GLY A 83 7.58 -1.95 17.62
CA GLY A 83 7.81 -3.38 17.51
C GLY A 83 8.91 -3.84 18.44
N THR A 84 9.13 -5.15 18.53
CA THR A 84 10.25 -5.70 19.29
C THR A 84 11.56 -5.47 18.55
N GLU A 85 12.69 -5.52 19.25
CA GLU A 85 14.00 -5.41 18.58
C GLU A 85 14.21 -6.53 17.56
N GLN A 86 13.73 -7.74 17.86
CA GLN A 86 13.77 -8.87 16.93
C GLN A 86 12.98 -8.59 15.64
N SER A 87 11.75 -8.08 15.74
CA SER A 87 10.95 -7.76 14.54
C SER A 87 11.56 -6.63 13.72
N ARG A 88 12.14 -5.62 14.39
CA ARG A 88 12.84 -4.51 13.71
C ARG A 88 14.10 -4.99 13.01
N SER A 89 14.88 -5.88 13.65
CA SER A 89 16.07 -6.47 13.04
C SER A 89 15.71 -7.25 11.78
N TYR A 90 14.69 -8.10 11.86
CA TYR A 90 14.20 -8.84 10.69
C TYR A 90 13.80 -7.92 9.54
N LEU A 91 13.09 -6.83 9.83
CA LEU A 91 12.67 -5.88 8.82
C LEU A 91 13.85 -5.14 8.18
N ARG A 92 14.87 -4.77 8.97
CA ARG A 92 16.12 -4.18 8.46
C ARG A 92 16.87 -5.13 7.55
N ASP A 93 16.99 -6.39 7.93
CA ASP A 93 17.64 -7.42 7.11
C ASP A 93 16.93 -7.56 5.76
N LYS A 94 15.59 -7.56 5.76
CA LYS A 94 14.80 -7.58 4.52
C LYS A 94 15.00 -6.34 3.66
N CYS A 95 15.03 -5.14 4.26
CA CYS A 95 15.32 -3.92 3.52
C CYS A 95 16.71 -3.98 2.87
N ASN A 96 17.72 -4.48 3.59
CA ASN A 96 19.07 -4.66 3.07
C ASN A 96 19.11 -5.66 1.90
N ASP A 97 18.42 -6.80 2.02
CA ASP A 97 18.28 -7.78 0.93
C ASP A 97 17.76 -7.12 -0.35
N PHE A 98 16.68 -6.32 -0.24
CA PHE A 98 16.07 -5.65 -1.38
C PHE A 98 16.93 -4.51 -1.93
N MET A 99 17.61 -3.72 -1.08
CA MET A 99 18.54 -2.69 -1.53
C MET A 99 19.73 -3.28 -2.29
N ASN A 100 20.29 -4.40 -1.81
CA ASN A 100 21.34 -5.11 -2.52
C ASN A 100 20.87 -5.57 -3.90
N ARG A 101 19.63 -6.08 -4.01
CA ARG A 101 19.07 -6.48 -5.31
C ARG A 101 18.85 -5.29 -6.25
N ILE A 102 18.38 -4.16 -5.71
CA ILE A 102 18.24 -2.89 -6.47
C ILE A 102 19.57 -2.49 -7.10
N ASP A 103 20.68 -2.57 -6.35
CA ASP A 103 21.99 -2.18 -6.86
C ASP A 103 22.51 -3.15 -7.93
N GLN A 104 22.29 -4.45 -7.75
CA GLN A 104 22.58 -5.45 -8.79
C GLN A 104 21.79 -5.16 -10.08
N LEU A 105 20.49 -4.88 -9.98
CA LEU A 105 19.64 -4.58 -11.14
C LEU A 105 20.08 -3.31 -11.86
N LYS A 106 20.47 -2.26 -11.13
CA LYS A 106 21.04 -1.03 -11.73
C LYS A 106 22.28 -1.36 -12.57
N MET A 107 23.19 -2.16 -12.03
CA MET A 107 24.42 -2.56 -12.73
C MET A 107 24.12 -3.40 -13.98
N MET A 108 23.21 -4.37 -13.86
CA MET A 108 22.79 -5.21 -14.99
C MET A 108 22.19 -4.38 -16.13
N LEU A 109 21.30 -3.43 -15.81
CA LEU A 109 20.68 -2.55 -16.80
C LEU A 109 21.68 -1.58 -17.44
N GLN A 110 22.64 -1.07 -16.66
CA GLN A 110 23.70 -0.22 -17.19
C GLN A 110 24.58 -0.98 -18.18
N ASN A 111 25.01 -2.20 -17.83
CA ASN A 111 25.83 -3.04 -18.70
C ASN A 111 25.09 -3.41 -19.99
N GLN A 112 23.82 -3.81 -19.89
CA GLN A 112 23.00 -4.12 -21.06
C GLN A 112 22.87 -2.93 -22.02
N ARG A 113 22.70 -1.71 -21.49
CA ARG A 113 22.65 -0.49 -22.31
C ARG A 113 23.98 -0.19 -22.99
N ALA A 114 25.11 -0.42 -22.30
CA ALA A 114 26.44 -0.24 -22.88
C ALA A 114 26.72 -1.24 -24.01
N GLU A 115 26.39 -2.52 -23.79
CA GLU A 115 26.52 -3.59 -24.79
C GLU A 115 25.68 -3.29 -26.04
N ASN A 116 24.42 -2.87 -25.86
CA ASN A 116 23.56 -2.51 -26.99
C ASN A 116 24.14 -1.36 -27.81
N LYS A 117 24.68 -0.33 -27.16
CA LYS A 117 25.30 0.82 -27.84
C LYS A 117 26.55 0.43 -28.64
N GLU A 118 27.37 -0.48 -28.10
CA GLU A 118 28.55 -0.98 -28.80
C GLU A 118 28.17 -1.80 -30.04
N ASN A 119 27.12 -2.62 -29.94
CA ASN A 119 26.63 -3.41 -31.06
C ASN A 119 26.06 -2.54 -32.19
N GLU A 120 25.35 -1.47 -31.86
CA GLU A 120 24.84 -0.49 -32.84
C GLU A 120 25.97 0.24 -33.58
N ALA A 121 27.07 0.55 -32.91
CA ALA A 121 28.21 1.27 -33.50
C ALA A 121 29.06 0.43 -34.47
N LYS A 122 28.85 -0.90 -34.51
CA LYS A 122 29.60 -1.84 -35.36
C LYS A 122 28.91 -2.17 -36.70
N ILE A 123 27.71 -1.63 -36.92
CA ILE A 123 26.90 -1.81 -38.15
C ILE A 123 27.06 -0.58 -39.03
#